data_AF-A0A537N0D9-F1
#
_entry.id   AF-A0A537N0D9-F1
#
_cell.length_a   1.000
_cell.length_b   1.000
_cell.length_c   1.000
_cell.angle_alpha   90.00
_cell.angle_beta   90.00
_cell.angle_gamma   90.00
#
_symmetry.space_group_name_H-M   'P 1'
#
loop_
_entity.id
_entity.type
_entity.pdbx_description
1 polymer ?
#
loop_
_entity_poly.entity_id
_entity_poly.type
_entity_poly.pdbx_seq_one_letter_code
_entity_poly.pdbx_strand_id
1 'polypeptide(L)'
;MWTFIRTLFVASLTAIIAASLILVLRGQAVAQEHRVHPAADLPLHEKFYSTWYMPDEPSKSCCNKADCYPTMVKYQDGRWWAMRREDQRYIPIPWQKVETNRNNPDGRNHLCAPPPSSHYAPNTVFCFALGGGI
;
A
#
# COMPACT_ATOMS: atom_id res chain seq x y z
N MET A 1 -2.84 -54.89 -29.12
CA MET A 1 -2.80 -54.62 -27.65
C MET A 1 -1.80 -53.53 -27.26
N TRP A 2 -0.58 -53.50 -27.83
CA TRP A 2 0.45 -52.48 -27.55
C TRP A 2 0.07 -51.03 -27.95
N THR A 3 -0.59 -50.85 -29.09
CA THR A 3 -0.97 -49.52 -29.61
C THR A 3 -1.96 -48.77 -28.73
N PHE A 4 -2.94 -49.48 -28.13
CA PHE A 4 -3.94 -48.91 -27.23
C PHE A 4 -3.36 -48.47 -25.88
N ILE A 5 -2.37 -49.21 -25.35
CA ILE A 5 -1.71 -48.87 -24.08
C ILE A 5 -0.85 -47.60 -24.26
N ARG A 6 -0.21 -47.42 -25.42
CA ARG A 6 0.58 -46.23 -25.75
C ARG A 6 -0.28 -44.97 -25.89
N THR A 7 -1.43 -45.05 -26.56
CA THR A 7 -2.34 -43.90 -26.69
C THR A 7 -2.95 -43.50 -25.35
N LEU A 8 -3.31 -44.47 -24.50
CA LEU A 8 -3.79 -44.19 -23.15
C LEU A 8 -2.72 -43.53 -22.28
N PHE A 9 -1.47 -44.02 -22.32
CA PHE A 9 -0.35 -43.42 -21.58
C PHE A 9 -0.04 -41.98 -22.02
N VAL A 10 -0.02 -41.71 -23.33
CA VAL A 10 0.23 -40.36 -23.86
C VAL A 10 -0.90 -39.40 -23.48
N ALA A 11 -2.15 -39.84 -23.61
CA ALA A 11 -3.32 -39.01 -23.25
C ALA A 11 -3.36 -38.67 -21.75
N SER A 12 -3.01 -39.63 -20.88
CA SER A 12 -2.92 -39.38 -19.44
C SER A 12 -1.78 -38.42 -19.08
N LEU A 13 -0.61 -38.53 -19.73
CA LEU A 13 0.51 -37.64 -19.49
C LEU A 13 0.20 -36.19 -19.90
N THR A 14 -0.46 -36.01 -21.05
CA THR A 14 -0.89 -34.68 -21.51
C THR A 14 -1.94 -34.05 -20.60
N ALA A 15 -2.86 -34.86 -20.06
CA ALA A 15 -3.89 -34.37 -19.14
C ALA A 15 -3.28 -33.90 -17.80
N ILE A 16 -2.27 -34.61 -17.29
CA ILE A 16 -1.56 -34.25 -16.05
C ILE A 16 -0.78 -32.94 -16.24
N ILE A 17 -0.03 -32.79 -17.33
CA ILE A 17 0.74 -31.57 -17.61
C ILE A 17 -0.18 -30.35 -17.76
N ALA A 18 -1.31 -30.51 -18.46
CA ALA A 18 -2.30 -29.45 -18.60
C ALA A 18 -2.91 -29.06 -17.24
N ALA A 19 -3.26 -30.03 -16.38
CA ALA A 19 -3.78 -29.77 -15.05
C ALA A 19 -2.76 -29.05 -14.14
N SER A 20 -1.49 -29.43 -14.20
CA SER A 20 -0.41 -28.77 -13.45
C SER A 20 -0.20 -27.33 -13.90
N LEU A 21 -0.25 -27.05 -15.20
CA LEU A 21 -0.11 -25.69 -15.73
C LEU A 21 -1.26 -24.78 -15.28
N ILE A 22 -2.49 -25.29 -15.24
CA ILE A 22 -3.67 -24.57 -14.77
C ILE A 22 -3.56 -24.22 -13.27
N LEU A 23 -2.94 -25.08 -12.44
CA LEU A 23 -2.73 -24.77 -11.02
C LEU A 23 -1.70 -23.66 -10.79
N VAL A 24 -0.62 -23.60 -11.59
CA VAL A 24 0.42 -22.56 -11.45
C VAL A 24 -0.10 -21.18 -11.88
N LEU A 25 -0.99 -21.13 -12.87
CA LEU A 25 -1.62 -19.89 -13.36
C LEU A 25 -2.64 -19.25 -12.39
N ARG A 26 -3.08 -19.95 -11.34
CA ARG A 26 -4.05 -19.41 -10.35
C ARG A 26 -3.40 -18.56 -9.26
N GLY A 27 -2.06 -18.50 -9.19
CA GLY A 27 -1.33 -17.89 -8.08
C GLY A 27 -1.08 -16.38 -8.13
N GLN A 28 -1.53 -15.66 -9.16
CA GLN A 28 -1.23 -14.23 -9.32
C GLN A 28 -2.50 -13.37 -9.38
N ALA A 29 -3.36 -13.49 -8.37
CA ALA A 29 -4.32 -12.43 -8.08
C ALA A 29 -3.56 -11.24 -7.46
N VAL A 30 -3.02 -10.36 -8.31
CA VAL A 30 -2.57 -9.04 -7.87
C VAL A 30 -3.83 -8.29 -7.46
N ALA A 31 -4.08 -8.23 -6.16
CA ALA A 31 -5.18 -7.43 -5.63
C ALA A 31 -4.96 -5.97 -6.03
N GLN A 32 -5.66 -5.49 -7.07
CA GLN A 32 -5.82 -4.06 -7.30
C GLN A 32 -6.77 -3.55 -6.20
N GLU A 33 -6.19 -3.30 -5.03
CA GLU A 33 -6.87 -2.54 -3.99
C GLU A 33 -7.11 -1.14 -4.56
N HIS A 34 -8.35 -0.95 -5.05
CA HIS A 34 -8.86 0.32 -5.52
C HIS A 34 -8.40 1.40 -4.55
N ARG A 35 -7.88 2.53 -5.06
CA ARG A 35 -7.39 3.68 -4.27
C ARG A 35 -8.51 4.39 -3.48
N VAL A 36 -9.61 3.70 -3.24
CA VAL A 36 -10.78 4.18 -2.53
C VAL A 36 -10.63 3.69 -1.10
N HIS A 37 -10.58 4.63 -0.16
CA HIS A 37 -10.58 4.33 1.25
C HIS A 37 -11.73 3.36 1.61
N PRO A 38 -11.51 2.39 2.52
CA PRO A 38 -12.61 1.62 3.08
C PRO A 38 -13.74 2.55 3.54
N ALA A 39 -15.00 2.14 3.36
CA ALA A 39 -16.15 2.98 3.71
C ALA A 39 -16.16 3.41 5.19
N ALA A 40 -15.54 2.62 6.08
CA ALA A 40 -15.36 2.95 7.49
C ALA A 40 -14.45 4.18 7.72
N ASP A 41 -13.54 4.47 6.80
CA ASP A 41 -12.58 5.57 6.89
C ASP A 41 -13.15 6.90 6.32
N LEU A 42 -14.30 6.89 5.64
CA LEU A 42 -14.91 8.08 5.03
C LEU A 42 -15.20 9.21 6.03
N PRO A 43 -15.83 8.95 7.20
CA PRO A 43 -16.15 10.02 8.17
C PRO A 43 -14.89 10.66 8.77
N LEU A 44 -13.82 9.88 8.94
CA LEU A 44 -12.53 10.35 9.43
C LEU A 44 -11.80 11.13 8.34
N HIS A 45 -11.88 10.65 7.10
CA HIS A 45 -11.40 11.33 5.91
C HIS A 45 -11.99 12.74 5.78
N GLU A 46 -13.31 12.89 5.90
CA GLU A 46 -13.98 14.18 5.70
C GLU A 46 -13.69 15.22 6.79
N LYS A 47 -13.27 14.82 7.98
CA LYS A 47 -13.01 15.75 9.09
C LYS A 47 -11.53 15.99 9.33
N PHE A 48 -10.75 14.92 9.50
CA PHE A 48 -9.35 15.03 9.88
C PHE A 48 -8.46 15.25 8.67
N TYR A 49 -8.53 14.33 7.70
CA TYR A 49 -7.60 14.30 6.56
C TYR A 49 -7.88 15.40 5.53
N SER A 50 -9.14 15.84 5.38
CA SER A 50 -9.52 16.95 4.50
C SER A 50 -9.01 18.32 4.94
N THR A 51 -8.72 18.48 6.24
CA THR A 51 -8.25 19.74 6.86
C THR A 51 -6.79 19.65 7.28
N TRP A 52 -6.09 18.58 6.90
CA TRP A 52 -4.70 18.39 7.23
C TRP A 52 -3.82 18.99 6.13
N TYR A 53 -3.00 19.97 6.49
CA TYR A 53 -2.11 20.69 5.59
C TYR A 53 -0.65 20.39 5.91
N MET A 54 0.23 20.50 4.91
CA MET A 54 1.65 20.19 5.07
C MET A 54 2.26 21.06 6.18
N PRO A 55 2.90 20.48 7.21
CA PRO A 55 3.42 21.27 8.33
C PRO A 55 4.48 22.32 7.91
N ASP A 56 5.22 22.05 6.84
CA ASP A 56 6.25 22.93 6.26
C ASP A 56 5.72 23.82 5.12
N GLU A 57 4.55 23.53 4.57
CA GLU A 57 3.89 24.36 3.55
C GLU A 57 2.36 24.39 3.77
N PRO A 58 1.86 25.13 4.77
CA PRO A 58 0.46 25.03 5.21
C PRO A 58 -0.59 25.48 4.18
N SER A 59 -0.19 26.05 3.05
CA SER A 59 -1.07 26.36 1.92
C SER A 59 -1.42 25.13 1.07
N LYS A 60 -0.73 23.99 1.27
CA LYS A 60 -0.95 22.75 0.53
C LYS A 60 -1.58 21.68 1.41
N SER A 61 -2.66 21.08 0.91
CA SER A 61 -3.30 19.94 1.57
C SER A 61 -2.36 18.73 1.60
N CYS A 62 -2.35 18.00 2.72
CA CYS A 62 -1.71 16.70 2.85
C CYS A 62 -2.40 15.62 2.01
N CYS A 63 -3.73 15.72 1.90
CA CYS A 63 -4.58 14.67 1.36
C CYS A 63 -5.36 15.16 0.14
N ASN A 64 -5.45 14.30 -0.87
CA ASN A 64 -6.30 14.49 -2.04
C ASN A 64 -7.30 13.31 -2.24
N LYS A 65 -7.64 12.59 -1.18
CA LYS A 65 -8.47 11.35 -1.17
C LYS A 65 -7.80 10.09 -1.70
N ALA A 66 -6.56 10.15 -2.18
CA ALA A 66 -5.86 8.99 -2.72
C ALA A 66 -4.44 8.80 -2.14
N ASP A 67 -3.77 9.90 -1.76
CA ASP A 67 -2.36 9.86 -1.40
C ASP A 67 -2.08 9.51 0.06
N CYS A 68 -3.10 9.50 0.92
CA CYS A 68 -2.98 9.17 2.35
C CYS A 68 -3.48 7.76 2.65
N TYR A 69 -2.72 6.99 3.44
CA TYR A 69 -3.10 5.63 3.80
C TYR A 69 -2.47 5.17 5.12
N PRO A 70 -3.10 4.21 5.84
CA PRO A 70 -2.49 3.56 6.98
C PRO A 70 -1.19 2.87 6.60
N THR A 71 -0.17 2.92 7.46
CA THR A 71 1.15 2.36 7.17
C THR A 71 1.81 1.72 8.38
N MET A 72 2.74 0.80 8.12
CA MET A 72 3.68 0.32 9.13
C MET A 72 4.82 1.32 9.29
N VAL A 73 5.28 1.50 10.54
CA VAL A 73 6.36 2.43 10.85
C VAL A 73 7.46 1.74 11.64
N LYS A 74 8.67 2.25 11.51
CA LYS A 74 9.79 1.93 12.40
C LYS A 74 10.55 3.19 12.76
N TYR A 75 11.14 3.20 13.95
CA TYR A 75 12.08 4.22 14.36
C TYR A 75 13.49 3.65 14.30
N GLN A 76 14.36 4.23 13.49
CA GLN A 76 15.72 3.75 13.29
C GLN A 76 16.64 4.94 13.06
N ASP A 77 17.80 4.96 13.73
CA ASP A 77 18.84 5.97 13.56
C ASP A 77 18.33 7.42 13.78
N GLY A 78 17.48 7.59 14.81
CA GLY A 78 16.93 8.91 15.15
C GLY A 78 15.92 9.45 14.14
N ARG A 79 15.33 8.59 13.30
CA ARG A 79 14.39 8.98 12.26
C ARG A 79 13.24 7.98 12.13
N TRP A 80 12.06 8.50 11.83
CA TRP A 80 10.91 7.70 11.42
C TRP A 80 11.05 7.18 9.99
N TRP A 81 10.63 5.95 9.78
CA TRP A 81 10.50 5.34 8.46
C TRP A 81 9.10 4.76 8.34
N ALA A 82 8.45 4.98 7.20
CA ALA A 82 7.13 4.43 6.92
C ALA A 82 7.17 3.55 5.68
N MET A 83 6.36 2.51 5.64
CA MET A 83 6.27 1.61 4.50
C MET A 83 5.33 2.19 3.45
N ARG A 84 5.86 2.51 2.27
CA ARG A 84 5.08 2.96 1.13
C ARG A 84 4.28 1.79 0.56
N ARG A 85 2.97 1.96 0.34
CA ARG A 85 2.08 0.85 -0.05
C ARG A 85 2.42 0.28 -1.43
N GLU A 86 2.84 1.14 -2.36
CA GLU A 86 2.99 0.79 -3.78
C GLU A 86 4.10 -0.23 -4.04
N ASP A 87 5.21 -0.11 -3.30
CA ASP A 87 6.40 -0.94 -3.50
C ASP A 87 6.88 -1.61 -2.21
N GLN A 88 6.13 -1.49 -1.12
CA GLN A 88 6.45 -2.06 0.21
C GLN A 88 7.83 -1.63 0.72
N ARG A 89 8.35 -0.49 0.24
CA ARG A 89 9.66 0.03 0.68
C ARG A 89 9.48 0.98 1.85
N TYR A 90 10.36 0.84 2.84
CA TYR A 90 10.49 1.84 3.89
C TYR A 90 11.16 3.10 3.32
N ILE A 91 10.48 4.23 3.44
CA ILE A 91 11.00 5.54 3.04
C ILE A 91 11.27 6.39 4.28
N PRO A 92 12.33 7.21 4.28
CA PRO A 92 12.64 8.07 5.42
C PRO A 92 11.60 9.18 5.54
N ILE A 93 11.10 9.42 6.74
CA ILE A 93 10.19 10.52 7.03
C ILE A 93 11.02 11.73 7.46
N PRO A 94 10.96 12.85 6.74
CA PRO A 94 11.56 14.10 7.19
C PRO A 94 10.84 14.63 8.42
N TRP A 95 11.58 15.11 9.42
CA TRP A 95 11.00 15.59 10.68
C TRP A 95 9.99 16.73 10.49
N GLN A 96 10.23 17.62 9.53
CA GLN A 96 9.32 18.72 9.19
C GLN A 96 8.00 18.28 8.54
N LYS A 97 7.85 16.98 8.23
CA LYS A 97 6.62 16.41 7.67
C LYS A 97 5.77 15.68 8.72
N VAL A 98 6.28 15.56 9.95
CA VAL A 98 5.60 14.89 11.06
C VAL A 98 4.55 15.83 11.64
N GLU A 99 3.31 15.36 11.79
CA GLU A 99 2.25 16.07 12.51
C GLU A 99 2.51 16.04 14.01
N THR A 100 2.57 17.22 14.63
CA THR A 100 2.88 17.41 16.06
C THR A 100 1.80 18.17 16.82
N ASN A 101 0.81 18.72 16.13
CA ASN A 101 -0.23 19.58 16.68
C ASN A 101 -1.57 18.86 16.88
N ARG A 102 -1.76 17.71 16.22
CA ARG A 102 -3.03 16.97 16.21
C ARG A 102 -2.81 15.48 16.48
N ASN A 103 -3.70 14.89 17.27
CA ASN A 103 -3.75 13.44 17.44
C ASN A 103 -4.44 12.79 16.23
N ASN A 104 -3.91 11.68 15.74
CA ASN A 104 -4.57 10.91 14.69
C ASN A 104 -5.80 10.17 15.26
N PRO A 105 -7.05 10.50 14.85
CA PRO A 105 -8.26 10.00 15.48
C PRO A 105 -8.52 8.51 15.30
N ASP A 106 -7.84 7.84 14.36
CA ASP A 106 -8.03 6.41 14.11
C ASP A 106 -7.00 5.50 14.78
N GLY A 107 -6.06 6.09 15.53
CA GLY A 107 -5.02 5.39 16.28
C GLY A 107 -3.96 4.68 15.42
N ARG A 108 -4.04 4.75 14.09
CA ARG A 108 -3.08 4.12 13.17
C ARG A 108 -2.05 5.14 12.70
N ASN A 109 -0.89 4.67 12.26
CA ASN A 109 0.06 5.56 11.58
C ASN A 109 -0.39 5.81 10.14
N HIS A 110 -0.22 7.04 9.66
CA HIS A 110 -0.60 7.44 8.31
C HIS A 110 0.56 8.08 7.57
N LEU A 111 0.72 7.67 6.30
CA LEU A 111 1.63 8.27 5.35
C LEU A 111 0.82 8.91 4.22
N CYS A 112 1.10 10.17 3.94
CA CYS A 112 0.65 10.85 2.73
C CYS A 112 1.85 11.01 1.79
N ALA A 113 1.87 10.26 0.70
CA ALA A 113 2.97 10.26 -0.26
C ALA A 113 2.46 9.91 -1.67
N PRO A 114 3.03 10.51 -2.72
CA PRO A 114 2.66 10.16 -4.08
C PRO A 114 3.23 8.78 -4.46
N PRO A 115 2.65 8.11 -5.47
CA PRO A 115 3.19 6.84 -5.95
C PRO A 115 4.61 7.02 -6.53
N PRO A 116 5.47 5.98 -6.51
CA PRO A 116 6.83 6.05 -7.06
C PRO A 116 6.90 6.47 -8.53
N SER A 117 5.84 6.23 -9.29
CA SER A 117 5.72 6.56 -10.72
C SER A 117 5.26 8.00 -10.98
N SER A 118 5.07 8.81 -9.93
CA SER A 118 4.67 10.21 -10.07
C SER A 118 5.82 11.12 -10.51
N HIS A 119 5.51 12.37 -10.85
CA HIS A 119 6.53 13.39 -11.20
C HIS A 119 7.28 13.97 -10.00
N TYR A 120 6.94 13.55 -8.77
CA TYR A 120 7.62 14.01 -7.57
C TYR A 120 9.00 13.35 -7.43
N ALA A 121 9.86 13.96 -6.62
CA ALA A 121 11.15 13.37 -6.29
C ALA A 121 10.96 11.99 -5.61
N PRO A 122 11.92 11.06 -5.75
CA PRO A 122 11.86 9.79 -5.04
C PRO A 122 11.71 10.01 -3.53
N ASN A 123 10.81 9.25 -2.90
CA ASN A 123 10.53 9.29 -1.46
C ASN A 123 9.99 10.64 -0.96
N THR A 124 9.36 11.43 -1.83
CA THR A 124 8.56 12.58 -1.39
C THR A 124 7.53 12.14 -0.35
N VAL A 125 7.48 12.89 0.75
CA VAL A 125 6.47 12.78 1.80
C VAL A 125 5.75 14.11 1.86
N PHE A 126 4.42 14.08 1.78
CA PHE A 126 3.60 15.26 1.98
C PHE A 126 3.36 15.50 3.46
N CYS A 127 2.90 14.46 4.17
CA CYS A 127 2.61 14.50 5.61
C CYS A 127 2.75 13.10 6.21
N PHE A 128 3.02 13.05 7.51
CA PHE A 128 3.11 11.82 8.29
C PHE A 128 2.51 12.03 9.68
N ALA A 129 1.64 11.12 10.12
CA ALA A 129 1.04 11.16 11.44
C ALA A 129 1.26 9.82 12.13
N LEU A 130 1.70 9.88 13.38
CA LEU A 130 1.74 8.70 14.25
C LEU A 130 0.35 8.39 14.76
N GLY A 131 0.07 7.10 14.91
CA GLY A 131 -1.06 6.63 15.68
C GLY A 131 -0.80 6.98 17.16
N GLY A 132 -1.66 7.82 17.74
CA GLY A 132 -1.74 7.94 19.19
C GLY A 132 -2.38 6.65 19.69
N GLY A 133 -1.56 5.67 20.07
CA GLY A 133 -2.07 4.50 20.78
C GLY A 133 -2.85 4.99 22.00
N ILE A 134 -4.12 4.59 22.09
CA ILE A 134 -4.87 4.69 23.35
C ILE A 134 -4.38 3.62 24.32
#